data_AF-C1G1V8-F1
#
_entry.id   AF-C1G1V8-F1
#
_cell.length_a   1.000
_cell.length_b   1.000
_cell.length_c   1.000
_cell.angle_alpha   90.00
_cell.angle_beta   90.00
_cell.angle_gamma   90.00
#
_symmetry.space_group_name_H-M   'P 1'
#
loop_
_entity.id
_entity.type
_entity.pdbx_description
1 polymer ?
#
loop_
_entity_poly.entity_id
_entity_poly.type
_entity_poly.pdbx_seq_one_letter_code
_entity_poly.pdbx_strand_id
1 'polypeptide(L)'
;MLKGDLFASTVLLDPSKRGQDINNSAGLDPTLDYTLLNSQQSSEYNQTRISSQQGISRSSSVSPNASNQNTTERKTVLGSSQYAKDESEDEFDGEMTSSRPSLSRIRESRSKSSLPLLKDEERGRRISSPAFAVDGEDGRPRYEPRNSTLRSRTPEYDSKHATQRKYYIASFFLVLSLISFVVQTETAVYIQHDLGWEKPYCMLYFTHGSWVFLWPVQLLLLRLQKRNLSWGAFWRRHTYILRTTAQMVESRNLHLTTRDLRQSPIPYILRTTAVVTTSLTVAGGSWYVAVKLTTASDLTAIYNCSAFFAYAFSIPLLNDKLRFDKVFSVAVAIVGVLIVAYGPSGTSKGAAGKDAKEASSRALGNVIIGIGSVLYGLYEVLYKRLACPPEGTSAGRGVIFANTFASLIGAFTLLVLWIPLPLLHILEIETFEWPRGEAARLLLISVISNATFSGSFLVLISLTSPVLSSVAALLTIFLVALIDWKLTNKPLTSASIYGGILIILAFFLLSWSTYCELDEERKKREADNGPDSESDE
;
A
#
# COMPACT_ATOMS: atom_id res chain seq x y z
N MET A 1 -5.47 6.61 74.10
CA MET A 1 -6.11 5.80 75.16
C MET A 1 -7.19 4.99 74.47
N LEU A 2 -7.07 3.67 74.25
CA LEU A 2 -6.07 2.71 74.74
C LEU A 2 -5.23 2.03 73.61
N LYS A 3 -4.21 1.27 74.07
CA LYS A 3 -3.41 0.16 73.49
C LYS A 3 -3.84 -0.46 72.14
N GLY A 4 -2.96 -1.01 71.30
CA GLY A 4 -1.48 -1.14 71.37
C GLY A 4 -0.96 -2.45 70.74
N ASP A 5 0.29 -2.41 70.22
CA ASP A 5 1.20 -3.56 69.94
C ASP A 5 0.82 -4.52 68.75
N LEU A 6 1.73 -5.11 67.93
CA LEU A 6 3.21 -5.05 67.82
C LEU A 6 3.76 -5.49 66.41
N PHE A 7 5.06 -5.29 66.14
CA PHE A 7 5.98 -5.70 65.01
C PHE A 7 5.48 -6.50 63.78
N ALA A 8 5.92 -6.31 62.51
CA ALA A 8 6.95 -5.51 61.81
C ALA A 8 8.45 -5.96 61.80
N SER A 9 8.91 -6.60 60.69
CA SER A 9 10.24 -6.56 59.98
C SER A 9 10.30 -7.72 58.95
N THR A 10 10.75 -7.66 57.68
CA THR A 10 11.87 -6.99 56.95
C THR A 10 13.22 -7.71 57.19
N VAL A 11 13.82 -8.47 56.25
CA VAL A 11 14.75 -8.14 55.12
C VAL A 11 14.87 -9.42 54.21
N LEU A 12 15.13 -9.52 52.89
CA LEU A 12 15.72 -8.78 51.73
C LEU A 12 17.16 -9.18 51.28
N LEU A 13 17.41 -9.27 49.95
CA LEU A 13 18.72 -9.48 49.24
C LEU A 13 19.41 -10.86 49.43
N ASP A 14 20.24 -11.44 48.53
CA ASP A 14 20.53 -11.27 47.08
C ASP A 14 21.09 -12.62 46.49
N PRO A 15 21.42 -12.78 45.17
CA PRO A 15 21.51 -14.10 44.53
C PRO A 15 22.93 -14.62 44.13
N SER A 16 22.91 -15.82 43.51
CA SER A 16 23.85 -16.40 42.52
C SER A 16 24.73 -17.61 42.93
N LYS A 17 24.95 -18.48 41.91
CA LYS A 17 25.97 -19.55 41.81
C LYS A 17 25.97 -20.71 42.81
N ARG A 18 25.25 -21.79 42.45
CA ARG A 18 25.74 -23.18 42.21
C ARG A 18 24.54 -24.06 41.78
N GLY A 19 24.69 -25.17 41.07
CA GLY A 19 25.91 -25.73 40.46
C GLY A 19 25.92 -27.25 40.45
N GLN A 20 25.52 -27.84 39.30
CA GLN A 20 25.74 -29.22 38.86
C GLN A 20 24.96 -30.41 39.50
N ASP A 21 24.58 -31.29 38.56
CA ASP A 21 24.49 -32.76 38.57
C ASP A 21 23.57 -33.53 39.54
N ILE A 22 22.69 -34.35 38.93
CA ILE A 22 22.67 -35.82 39.06
C ILE A 22 21.85 -36.42 37.90
N ASN A 23 22.34 -37.50 37.30
CA ASN A 23 21.64 -38.29 36.26
C ASN A 23 20.76 -39.37 36.90
N ASN A 24 19.71 -39.83 36.20
CA ASN A 24 19.42 -41.27 36.15
C ASN A 24 18.61 -41.70 34.91
N SER A 25 19.31 -42.46 34.07
CA SER A 25 18.90 -43.41 33.03
C SER A 25 17.44 -43.91 32.93
N ALA A 26 16.93 -43.93 31.69
CA ALA A 26 16.33 -45.12 31.08
C ALA A 26 16.44 -45.09 29.54
N GLY A 27 17.06 -46.12 28.93
CA GLY A 27 16.91 -46.51 27.52
C GLY A 27 16.32 -47.93 27.46
N LEU A 28 16.17 -48.65 26.34
CA LEU A 28 16.39 -48.40 24.90
C LEU A 28 15.08 -48.88 24.17
N ASP A 29 14.91 -49.10 22.86
CA ASP A 29 15.83 -49.35 21.73
C ASP A 29 15.12 -49.15 20.36
N PRO A 30 15.80 -48.82 19.23
CA PRO A 30 15.14 -48.58 17.95
C PRO A 30 15.70 -49.40 16.76
N THR A 31 14.99 -50.44 16.31
CA THR A 31 15.25 -51.12 15.01
C THR A 31 13.97 -51.64 14.35
N LEU A 32 13.75 -51.29 13.06
CA LEU A 32 13.41 -52.27 12.01
C LEU A 32 13.58 -51.68 10.58
N ASP A 33 14.42 -52.37 9.81
CA ASP A 33 14.57 -52.53 8.37
C ASP A 33 14.01 -51.53 7.32
N TYR A 34 14.93 -51.23 6.38
CA TYR A 34 14.65 -50.82 5.00
C TYR A 34 14.93 -52.01 4.04
N THR A 35 14.51 -51.88 2.78
CA THR A 35 14.94 -52.68 1.59
C THR A 35 14.63 -54.19 1.53
N LEU A 36 13.58 -54.55 0.78
CA LEU A 36 13.51 -55.57 -0.29
C LEU A 36 12.32 -55.18 -1.19
N LEU A 37 12.23 -55.44 -2.50
CA LEU A 37 13.18 -55.94 -3.51
C LEU A 37 12.80 -55.31 -4.88
N ASN A 38 13.66 -55.43 -5.90
CA ASN A 38 13.46 -54.83 -7.22
C ASN A 38 13.05 -55.88 -8.28
N SER A 39 12.31 -55.45 -9.31
CA SER A 39 12.13 -56.06 -10.64
C SER A 39 11.78 -57.57 -10.79
N GLN A 40 10.66 -57.89 -11.46
CA GLN A 40 10.64 -58.44 -12.84
C GLN A 40 9.27 -59.01 -13.27
N GLN A 41 8.78 -58.55 -14.43
CA GLN A 41 7.96 -59.20 -15.49
C GLN A 41 7.22 -58.07 -16.23
N SER A 42 7.52 -57.68 -17.47
CA SER A 42 7.43 -58.40 -18.77
C SER A 42 6.01 -58.84 -19.12
N SER A 43 5.49 -58.72 -20.34
CA SER A 43 5.86 -57.95 -21.55
C SER A 43 4.88 -58.37 -22.65
N GLU A 44 4.07 -57.49 -23.23
CA GLU A 44 3.41 -57.80 -24.52
C GLU A 44 3.09 -56.56 -25.36
N TYR A 45 2.64 -56.76 -26.60
CA TYR A 45 3.09 -55.96 -27.73
C TYR A 45 1.98 -55.63 -28.73
N ASN A 46 2.09 -54.43 -29.33
CA ASN A 46 1.49 -53.99 -30.60
C ASN A 46 0.01 -53.55 -30.69
N GLN A 47 -0.21 -52.62 -31.64
CA GLN A 47 -1.48 -52.16 -32.25
C GLN A 47 -2.48 -51.42 -31.30
N THR A 48 -3.20 -50.39 -31.74
CA THR A 48 -3.49 -49.93 -33.12
C THR A 48 -3.34 -48.40 -33.26
N ARG A 49 -2.85 -47.93 -34.42
CA ARG A 49 -2.80 -46.50 -34.80
C ARG A 49 -3.58 -46.30 -36.09
N ILE A 50 -4.69 -45.55 -36.04
CA ILE A 50 -5.49 -45.19 -37.23
C ILE A 50 -5.57 -43.67 -37.35
N SER A 51 -5.30 -43.18 -38.55
CA SER A 51 -5.42 -41.77 -38.95
C SER A 51 -6.72 -41.55 -39.72
N SER A 52 -7.35 -40.39 -39.56
CA SER A 52 -8.44 -39.94 -40.44
C SER A 52 -8.33 -38.45 -40.76
N GLN A 53 -7.41 -38.11 -41.67
CA GLN A 53 -7.56 -36.89 -42.47
C GLN A 53 -8.40 -37.21 -43.70
N GLN A 54 -9.49 -36.47 -43.90
CA GLN A 54 -9.97 -36.10 -45.23
C GLN A 54 -10.38 -34.64 -45.23
N GLY A 55 -9.91 -33.90 -46.22
CA GLY A 55 -10.34 -32.54 -46.51
C GLY A 55 -10.79 -32.45 -47.96
N ILE A 56 -11.65 -31.49 -48.27
CA ILE A 56 -12.08 -31.17 -49.63
C ILE A 56 -11.73 -29.70 -49.92
N SER A 57 -11.41 -29.41 -51.18
CA SER A 57 -11.01 -28.10 -51.71
C SER A 57 -11.91 -27.76 -52.92
N ARG A 58 -11.87 -26.61 -53.61
CA ARG A 58 -10.89 -25.50 -53.74
C ARG A 58 -11.59 -24.29 -54.41
N SER A 59 -10.80 -23.28 -54.83
CA SER A 59 -11.14 -22.23 -55.84
C SER A 59 -12.02 -21.05 -55.38
N SER A 60 -11.90 -19.82 -55.93
CA SER A 60 -10.77 -19.17 -56.65
C SER A 60 -10.93 -17.63 -56.71
N SER A 61 -9.83 -16.93 -57.00
CA SER A 61 -9.66 -15.47 -57.13
C SER A 61 -10.52 -14.75 -58.19
N VAL A 62 -10.80 -13.44 -57.99
CA VAL A 62 -10.59 -12.28 -58.91
C VAL A 62 -11.26 -10.98 -58.37
N SER A 63 -10.83 -9.79 -58.82
CA SER A 63 -11.33 -8.41 -58.49
C SER A 63 -11.87 -7.72 -59.78
N PRO A 64 -12.18 -6.40 -59.93
CA PRO A 64 -12.16 -5.23 -59.00
C PRO A 64 -13.38 -4.24 -59.14
N ASN A 65 -13.22 -2.99 -58.62
CA ASN A 65 -13.92 -1.73 -59.01
C ASN A 65 -15.41 -1.54 -58.63
N ALA A 66 -15.97 -0.30 -58.47
CA ALA A 66 -15.38 1.06 -58.31
C ALA A 66 -16.42 2.12 -57.81
N SER A 67 -15.93 3.31 -57.46
CA SER A 67 -16.64 4.62 -57.42
C SER A 67 -17.59 4.90 -56.21
N ASN A 68 -17.88 6.15 -55.80
CA ASN A 68 -17.43 7.47 -56.30
C ASN A 68 -17.49 8.62 -55.27
N GLN A 69 -16.63 9.65 -55.43
CA GLN A 69 -16.80 11.08 -55.07
C GLN A 69 -16.97 11.50 -53.57
N ASN A 70 -16.66 12.74 -53.12
CA ASN A 70 -16.32 13.97 -53.87
C ASN A 70 -15.41 14.98 -53.08
N THR A 71 -14.73 15.90 -53.81
CA THR A 71 -14.28 17.30 -53.44
C THR A 71 -13.57 17.59 -52.09
N THR A 72 -12.43 18.32 -51.97
CA THR A 72 -11.47 18.99 -52.90
C THR A 72 -10.08 19.01 -52.16
N GLU A 73 -9.04 19.88 -52.25
CA GLU A 73 -8.61 21.09 -52.99
C GLU A 73 -7.07 21.24 -52.94
N ARG A 74 -6.41 22.03 -53.81
CA ARG A 74 -4.99 22.47 -53.64
C ARG A 74 -4.49 23.54 -54.63
N LYS A 75 -3.46 24.33 -54.20
CA LYS A 75 -2.58 25.27 -54.98
C LYS A 75 -3.27 26.60 -55.41
N THR A 76 -2.62 27.72 -55.78
CA THR A 76 -1.22 28.17 -56.14
C THR A 76 -1.19 29.74 -56.13
N VAL A 77 -0.11 30.56 -56.09
CA VAL A 77 1.34 30.54 -55.70
C VAL A 77 1.95 31.97 -55.88
N LEU A 78 3.24 32.21 -55.52
CA LEU A 78 4.05 33.46 -55.70
C LEU A 78 3.66 34.68 -54.80
N GLY A 79 4.52 35.70 -54.54
CA GLY A 79 6.00 35.77 -54.65
C GLY A 79 6.65 37.20 -54.72
N SER A 80 7.74 37.43 -53.96
CA SER A 80 8.88 38.38 -54.17
C SER A 80 8.86 39.89 -53.73
N SER A 81 10.07 40.49 -53.71
CA SER A 81 10.55 41.90 -53.48
C SER A 81 10.58 42.47 -52.04
N GLN A 82 11.68 43.05 -51.48
CA GLN A 82 12.66 44.13 -51.85
C GLN A 82 12.20 45.57 -51.43
N TYR A 83 13.01 46.52 -50.93
CA TYR A 83 14.34 46.56 -50.25
C TYR A 83 14.60 48.03 -49.71
N ALA A 84 15.72 48.29 -49.00
CA ALA A 84 16.30 49.61 -48.62
C ALA A 84 15.68 50.34 -47.38
N LYS A 85 16.49 50.68 -46.35
CA LYS A 85 17.20 51.97 -46.06
C LYS A 85 16.25 53.11 -45.61
N ASP A 86 16.43 53.90 -44.55
CA ASP A 86 17.55 54.22 -43.61
C ASP A 86 17.00 54.90 -42.33
N GLU A 87 17.72 55.30 -41.26
CA GLU A 87 18.94 54.98 -40.43
C GLU A 87 18.81 55.97 -39.22
N SER A 88 19.41 55.92 -38.02
CA SER A 88 20.52 55.18 -37.35
C SER A 88 19.97 54.36 -36.12
N GLU A 89 20.38 54.33 -34.83
CA GLU A 89 21.42 54.94 -33.96
C GLU A 89 21.63 54.10 -32.64
N ASP A 90 22.46 54.55 -31.68
CA ASP A 90 22.88 53.86 -30.43
C ASP A 90 21.87 53.96 -29.24
N GLU A 91 21.91 53.23 -28.11
CA GLU A 91 23.03 52.56 -27.39
C GLU A 91 22.56 51.40 -26.44
N PHE A 92 23.52 50.50 -26.11
CA PHE A 92 23.60 49.58 -24.95
C PHE A 92 22.92 48.17 -24.99
N ASP A 93 23.77 47.14 -24.87
CA ASP A 93 23.47 45.69 -24.93
C ASP A 93 23.18 45.02 -23.56
N GLY A 94 22.58 43.82 -23.57
CA GLY A 94 22.33 43.10 -22.30
C GLY A 94 21.91 41.62 -22.28
N GLU A 95 21.58 40.94 -23.39
CA GLU A 95 21.13 39.52 -23.33
C GLU A 95 21.68 38.65 -24.47
N MET A 96 22.04 37.40 -24.17
CA MET A 96 22.83 36.52 -25.06
C MET A 96 22.26 35.10 -25.07
N THR A 97 21.70 34.65 -26.20
CA THR A 97 21.32 33.24 -26.37
C THR A 97 21.69 32.63 -27.73
N SER A 98 22.27 31.43 -27.64
CA SER A 98 22.25 30.36 -28.66
C SER A 98 23.22 30.39 -29.88
N SER A 99 23.99 29.30 -29.96
CA SER A 99 24.22 28.47 -31.16
C SER A 99 25.32 28.80 -32.19
N ARG A 100 26.41 28.01 -32.07
CA ARG A 100 27.37 27.55 -33.13
C ARG A 100 28.39 28.58 -33.63
N PRO A 101 29.61 28.10 -33.93
CA PRO A 101 30.06 28.10 -35.33
C PRO A 101 30.66 26.75 -35.79
N SER A 102 31.20 26.72 -37.00
CA SER A 102 31.72 25.54 -37.72
C SER A 102 33.26 25.53 -37.88
N LEU A 103 33.77 24.39 -38.36
CA LEU A 103 35.16 24.09 -38.76
C LEU A 103 35.99 25.27 -39.31
N SER A 104 37.20 25.50 -38.78
CA SER A 104 38.46 25.07 -39.44
C SER A 104 39.76 25.69 -38.85
N ARG A 105 40.91 25.14 -39.28
CA ARG A 105 42.27 25.73 -39.33
C ARG A 105 43.05 26.00 -38.01
N ILE A 106 43.85 24.99 -37.63
CA ILE A 106 45.33 25.04 -37.45
C ILE A 106 45.94 26.34 -36.85
N ARG A 107 46.50 26.29 -35.62
CA ARG A 107 47.96 26.12 -35.37
C ARG A 107 48.30 25.87 -33.87
N GLU A 108 49.60 25.69 -33.61
CA GLU A 108 50.28 25.24 -32.38
C GLU A 108 49.94 26.02 -31.10
N SER A 109 49.87 25.34 -29.93
CA SER A 109 50.84 25.48 -28.82
C SER A 109 50.44 24.75 -27.50
N ARG A 110 51.44 24.20 -26.80
CA ARG A 110 51.53 23.90 -25.34
C ARG A 110 50.37 23.24 -24.58
N SER A 111 50.46 21.90 -24.52
CA SER A 111 50.70 21.11 -23.28
C SER A 111 49.59 20.81 -22.23
N LYS A 112 49.66 19.58 -21.69
CA LYS A 112 49.10 19.05 -20.42
C LYS A 112 47.57 18.90 -20.28
N SER A 113 47.07 17.70 -20.58
CA SER A 113 46.58 16.77 -19.54
C SER A 113 46.32 15.38 -20.15
N SER A 114 46.37 14.33 -19.33
CA SER A 114 46.40 12.93 -19.79
C SER A 114 45.14 12.14 -19.42
N LEU A 115 44.58 11.41 -20.38
CA LEU A 115 43.68 10.28 -20.16
C LEU A 115 44.41 8.98 -20.52
N PRO A 116 44.38 7.93 -19.68
CA PRO A 116 44.94 6.63 -20.01
C PRO A 116 43.96 5.82 -20.87
N LEU A 117 44.46 5.17 -21.92
CA LEU A 117 43.73 4.18 -22.70
C LEU A 117 44.73 3.10 -23.11
N LEU A 118 44.36 1.83 -22.99
CA LEU A 118 45.25 0.71 -23.29
C LEU A 118 45.67 0.70 -24.77
N LYS A 119 46.88 0.22 -25.01
CA LYS A 119 47.30 -0.24 -26.33
C LYS A 119 48.25 -1.43 -26.19
N ASP A 120 47.85 -2.58 -26.71
CA ASP A 120 48.72 -3.71 -26.94
C ASP A 120 49.62 -3.44 -28.15
N GLU A 121 50.88 -3.85 -28.12
CA GLU A 121 51.69 -3.95 -29.33
C GLU A 121 52.87 -4.94 -29.18
N GLU A 122 52.79 -6.08 -29.87
CA GLU A 122 53.93 -6.98 -30.03
C GLU A 122 54.95 -6.40 -31.02
N ARG A 123 56.24 -6.35 -30.64
CA ARG A 123 57.46 -6.72 -31.42
C ARG A 123 58.69 -5.96 -30.90
N GLY A 124 59.87 -6.56 -31.04
CA GLY A 124 61.13 -5.80 -30.95
C GLY A 124 62.37 -6.50 -30.37
N ARG A 125 62.70 -7.73 -30.79
CA ARG A 125 63.97 -8.38 -30.39
C ARG A 125 65.19 -7.53 -30.81
N ARG A 126 66.05 -7.15 -29.86
CA ARG A 126 67.50 -6.94 -30.05
C ARG A 126 68.27 -7.18 -28.74
N ILE A 127 69.59 -7.38 -28.85
CA ILE A 127 70.45 -8.02 -27.84
C ILE A 127 71.60 -7.09 -27.46
N SER A 128 71.86 -6.90 -26.16
CA SER A 128 73.18 -6.51 -25.63
C SER A 128 73.22 -6.62 -24.10
N SER A 129 73.98 -7.58 -23.57
CA SER A 129 74.53 -7.58 -22.20
C SER A 129 76.01 -7.14 -22.28
N PRO A 130 76.65 -6.63 -21.21
CA PRO A 130 77.22 -7.57 -20.22
C PRO A 130 77.35 -7.08 -18.74
N ALA A 131 77.12 -8.03 -17.82
CA ALA A 131 77.89 -8.35 -16.60
C ALA A 131 78.13 -7.34 -15.43
N PHE A 132 78.36 -7.94 -14.24
CA PHE A 132 78.85 -7.37 -12.96
C PHE A 132 77.84 -6.50 -12.16
N ALA A 133 77.69 -6.64 -10.82
CA ALA A 133 78.22 -7.63 -9.87
C ALA A 133 77.45 -7.67 -8.52
N VAL A 134 77.45 -8.85 -7.87
CA VAL A 134 77.53 -9.13 -6.40
C VAL A 134 76.51 -8.53 -5.40
N ASP A 135 75.90 -9.46 -4.63
CA ASP A 135 75.30 -9.46 -3.27
C ASP A 135 74.31 -8.39 -2.78
N GLY A 136 73.35 -8.85 -1.97
CA GLY A 136 72.35 -8.05 -1.26
C GLY A 136 71.05 -8.82 -0.98
N GLU A 137 71.04 -9.68 0.04
CA GLU A 137 69.81 -10.32 0.51
C GLU A 137 68.89 -9.38 1.32
N ASP A 138 67.64 -9.83 1.46
CA ASP A 138 66.54 -9.28 2.26
C ASP A 138 65.80 -7.99 1.82
N GLY A 139 64.49 -7.98 2.11
CA GLY A 139 63.65 -6.79 2.02
C GLY A 139 62.61 -6.72 0.89
N ARG A 140 62.08 -7.83 0.36
CA ARG A 140 60.90 -7.78 -0.55
C ARG A 140 59.61 -7.49 0.24
N PRO A 141 58.93 -6.33 0.07
CA PRO A 141 57.62 -6.13 0.66
C PRO A 141 56.59 -7.04 -0.01
N ARG A 142 55.98 -7.94 0.78
CA ARG A 142 54.93 -8.84 0.31
C ARG A 142 53.66 -8.03 0.01
N TYR A 143 53.39 -7.77 -1.27
CA TYR A 143 52.10 -7.26 -1.71
C TYR A 143 51.03 -8.31 -1.39
N GLU A 144 50.33 -8.13 -0.26
CA GLU A 144 49.09 -8.86 -0.04
C GLU A 144 48.06 -8.40 -1.08
N PRO A 145 47.45 -9.30 -1.87
CA PRO A 145 46.28 -8.94 -2.63
C PRO A 145 45.20 -8.55 -1.62
N ARG A 146 44.86 -7.27 -1.59
CA ARG A 146 43.82 -6.72 -0.71
C ARG A 146 42.46 -7.20 -1.21
N ASN A 147 42.17 -8.48 -0.95
CA ASN A 147 40.94 -9.16 -1.31
C ASN A 147 39.78 -8.39 -0.69
N SER A 148 39.16 -7.54 -1.51
CA SER A 148 37.92 -6.87 -1.15
C SER A 148 36.84 -7.93 -1.10
N THR A 149 36.70 -8.56 0.06
CA THR A 149 35.58 -9.43 0.41
C THR A 149 34.31 -8.57 0.50
N LEU A 150 33.84 -8.14 -0.68
CA LEU A 150 32.45 -7.82 -0.95
C LEU A 150 31.65 -9.10 -0.72
N ARG A 151 31.47 -9.42 0.57
CA ARG A 151 30.66 -10.53 1.06
C ARG A 151 29.27 -10.32 0.47
N SER A 152 28.97 -11.08 -0.55
CA SER A 152 27.67 -11.10 -1.20
C SER A 152 26.63 -11.30 -0.09
N ARG A 153 25.79 -10.28 0.12
CA ARG A 153 24.60 -10.44 0.95
C ARG A 153 23.76 -11.50 0.24
N THR A 154 23.64 -12.68 0.84
CA THR A 154 22.85 -13.75 0.23
C THR A 154 21.44 -13.23 0.00
N PRO A 155 20.82 -13.49 -1.18
CA PRO A 155 19.52 -12.90 -1.51
C PRO A 155 18.44 -13.25 -0.48
N GLU A 156 18.56 -14.43 0.14
CA GLU A 156 17.73 -14.91 1.25
C GLU A 156 17.80 -14.02 2.52
N TYR A 157 18.93 -13.38 2.81
CA TYR A 157 19.07 -12.47 3.96
C TYR A 157 18.34 -11.14 3.72
N ASP A 158 18.43 -10.62 2.49
CA ASP A 158 17.75 -9.39 2.11
C ASP A 158 16.24 -9.60 1.84
N SER A 159 15.81 -10.80 1.40
CA SER A 159 14.39 -11.16 1.29
C SER A 159 13.69 -11.20 2.67
N LYS A 160 14.35 -11.82 3.67
CA LYS A 160 13.89 -11.87 5.07
C LYS A 160 13.74 -10.48 5.66
N HIS A 161 14.77 -9.64 5.55
CA HIS A 161 14.70 -8.27 6.11
C HIS A 161 13.75 -7.34 5.36
N ALA A 162 13.57 -7.49 4.03
CA ALA A 162 12.54 -6.76 3.29
C ALA A 162 11.13 -7.12 3.79
N THR A 163 10.88 -8.42 4.03
CA THR A 163 9.60 -8.95 4.54
C THR A 163 9.33 -8.52 5.98
N GLN A 164 10.30 -8.66 6.89
CA GLN A 164 10.19 -8.14 8.26
C GLN A 164 9.89 -6.64 8.27
N ARG A 165 10.60 -5.84 7.46
CA ARG A 165 10.38 -4.39 7.37
C ARG A 165 8.99 -4.05 6.82
N LYS A 166 8.46 -4.82 5.86
CA LYS A 166 7.08 -4.70 5.38
C LYS A 166 6.08 -4.86 6.54
N TYR A 167 6.27 -5.88 7.38
CA TYR A 167 5.43 -6.09 8.57
C TYR A 167 5.58 -4.99 9.63
N TYR A 168 6.80 -4.58 10.02
CA TYR A 168 6.97 -3.50 11.00
C TYR A 168 6.29 -2.20 10.58
N ILE A 169 6.34 -1.87 9.28
CA ILE A 169 5.63 -0.72 8.72
C ILE A 169 4.12 -0.93 8.76
N ALA A 170 3.62 -2.11 8.35
CA ALA A 170 2.19 -2.44 8.40
C ALA A 170 1.62 -2.37 9.83
N SER A 171 2.28 -2.99 10.81
CA SER A 171 1.86 -2.97 12.22
C SER A 171 1.89 -1.57 12.83
N PHE A 172 2.87 -0.74 12.47
CA PHE A 172 2.89 0.67 12.87
C PHE A 172 1.67 1.43 12.32
N PHE A 173 1.38 1.31 11.03
CA PHE A 173 0.22 1.96 10.42
C PHE A 173 -1.12 1.38 10.91
N LEU A 174 -1.18 0.09 11.26
CA LEU A 174 -2.33 -0.55 11.90
C LEU A 174 -2.62 0.10 13.27
N VAL A 175 -1.63 0.19 14.17
CA VAL A 175 -1.82 0.83 15.48
C VAL A 175 -2.20 2.30 15.33
N LEU A 176 -1.55 3.02 14.41
CA LEU A 176 -1.87 4.42 14.10
C LEU A 176 -3.29 4.57 13.55
N SER A 177 -3.75 3.66 12.68
CA SER A 177 -5.11 3.68 12.13
C SER A 177 -6.16 3.41 13.21
N LEU A 178 -5.93 2.44 14.11
CA LEU A 178 -6.86 2.11 15.19
C LEU A 178 -7.07 3.30 16.13
N ILE A 179 -5.99 3.93 16.61
CA ILE A 179 -6.06 5.09 17.51
C ILE A 179 -6.78 6.26 16.80
N SER A 180 -6.44 6.51 15.53
CA SER A 180 -7.03 7.61 14.76
C SER A 180 -8.52 7.38 14.47
N PHE A 181 -8.93 6.15 14.19
CA PHE A 181 -10.33 5.79 13.94
C PHE A 181 -11.19 6.02 15.19
N VAL A 182 -10.74 5.56 16.36
CA VAL A 182 -11.46 5.77 17.63
C VAL A 182 -11.65 7.26 17.89
N VAL A 183 -10.59 8.07 17.78
CA VAL A 183 -10.71 9.54 17.96
C VAL A 183 -11.63 10.18 16.91
N GLN A 184 -11.58 9.75 15.64
CA GLN A 184 -12.47 10.23 14.59
C GLN A 184 -13.94 9.87 14.87
N THR A 185 -14.21 8.65 15.36
CA THR A 185 -15.57 8.16 15.63
C THR A 185 -16.18 8.90 16.82
N GLU A 186 -15.48 8.94 17.96
CA GLU A 186 -15.94 9.63 19.18
C GLU A 186 -16.21 11.12 18.92
N THR A 187 -15.28 11.81 18.24
CA THR A 187 -15.48 13.23 17.90
C THR A 187 -16.62 13.44 16.90
N ALA A 188 -16.79 12.56 15.91
CA ALA A 188 -17.87 12.69 14.93
C ALA A 188 -19.25 12.46 15.54
N VAL A 189 -19.38 11.49 16.46
CA VAL A 189 -20.63 11.24 17.22
C VAL A 189 -20.96 12.45 18.09
N TYR A 190 -20.00 12.94 18.89
CA TYR A 190 -20.21 14.08 19.79
C TYR A 190 -20.57 15.38 19.05
N ILE A 191 -19.99 15.63 17.87
CA ILE A 191 -20.32 16.81 17.04
C ILE A 191 -21.78 16.77 16.54
N GLN A 192 -22.32 15.59 16.21
CA GLN A 192 -23.70 15.46 15.72
C GLN A 192 -24.72 15.37 16.86
N HIS A 193 -24.47 14.55 17.88
CA HIS A 193 -25.44 14.26 18.95
C HIS A 193 -25.43 15.29 20.09
N ASP A 194 -24.26 15.59 20.66
CA ASP A 194 -24.14 16.48 21.82
C ASP A 194 -24.08 17.97 21.44
N LEU A 195 -23.44 18.30 20.31
CA LEU A 195 -23.30 19.68 19.81
C LEU A 195 -24.32 20.06 18.73
N GLY A 196 -25.14 19.13 18.25
CA GLY A 196 -26.23 19.39 17.30
C GLY A 196 -25.80 19.88 15.91
N TRP A 197 -24.52 19.76 15.52
CA TRP A 197 -24.07 20.19 14.19
C TRP A 197 -24.30 19.07 13.16
N GLU A 198 -25.58 18.79 12.90
CA GLU A 198 -26.08 17.75 12.00
C GLU A 198 -25.85 18.06 10.50
N LYS A 199 -24.57 18.20 10.09
CA LYS A 199 -24.17 18.52 8.71
C LYS A 199 -23.37 17.37 8.07
N PRO A 200 -24.00 16.20 7.83
CA PRO A 200 -23.29 14.99 7.41
C PRO A 200 -22.55 15.11 6.08
N TYR A 201 -23.08 15.85 5.10
CA TYR A 201 -22.37 16.07 3.83
C TYR A 201 -21.19 17.04 4.00
N CYS A 202 -21.34 18.10 4.81
CA CYS A 202 -20.23 18.99 5.17
C CYS A 202 -19.12 18.23 5.93
N MET A 203 -19.48 17.34 6.87
CA MET A 203 -18.53 16.48 7.57
C MET A 203 -17.78 15.57 6.58
N LEU A 204 -18.47 14.89 5.66
CA LEU A 204 -17.83 14.11 4.61
C LEU A 204 -16.86 14.96 3.78
N TYR A 205 -17.32 16.13 3.30
CA TYR A 205 -16.52 16.99 2.44
C TYR A 205 -15.23 17.47 3.13
N PHE A 206 -15.30 17.93 4.38
CA PHE A 206 -14.11 18.34 5.13
C PHE A 206 -13.19 17.16 5.48
N THR A 207 -13.74 16.03 5.91
CA THR A 207 -12.95 14.88 6.39
C THR A 207 -12.33 14.05 5.27
N HIS A 208 -12.97 13.94 4.10
CA HIS A 208 -12.39 13.31 2.90
C HIS A 208 -11.52 14.30 2.11
N GLY A 209 -11.90 15.58 2.06
CA GLY A 209 -11.12 16.62 1.39
C GLY A 209 -9.73 16.82 2.01
N SER A 210 -9.60 16.68 3.32
CA SER A 210 -8.31 16.79 4.04
C SER A 210 -7.27 15.74 3.63
N TRP A 211 -7.67 14.65 2.96
CA TRP A 211 -6.74 13.65 2.44
C TRP A 211 -5.77 14.25 1.42
N VAL A 212 -6.10 15.40 0.81
CA VAL A 212 -5.21 16.17 -0.07
C VAL A 212 -3.87 16.53 0.59
N PHE A 213 -3.81 16.61 1.93
CA PHE A 213 -2.61 16.94 2.68
C PHE A 213 -1.69 15.74 2.96
N LEU A 214 -2.14 14.49 2.78
CA LEU A 214 -1.35 13.29 3.11
C LEU A 214 -0.02 13.21 2.35
N TRP A 215 -0.05 13.42 1.03
CA TRP A 215 1.15 13.45 0.21
C TRP A 215 2.04 14.68 0.47
N PRO A 216 1.53 15.93 0.54
CA PRO A 216 2.33 17.08 0.97
C PRO A 216 3.03 16.89 2.33
N VAL A 217 2.33 16.35 3.34
CA VAL A 217 2.91 16.06 4.66
C VAL A 217 3.97 14.97 4.56
N GLN A 218 3.71 13.88 3.82
CA GLN A 218 4.71 12.84 3.59
C GLN A 218 5.93 13.35 2.82
N LEU A 219 5.74 14.19 1.81
CA LEU A 219 6.80 14.82 1.03
C LEU A 219 7.68 15.72 1.92
N LEU A 220 7.06 16.50 2.82
CA LEU A 220 7.75 17.29 3.83
C LEU A 220 8.55 16.41 4.80
N LEU A 221 7.96 15.34 5.34
CA LEU A 221 8.67 14.39 6.22
C LEU A 221 9.86 13.72 5.50
N LEU A 222 9.68 13.29 4.24
CA LEU A 222 10.75 12.72 3.42
C LEU A 222 11.85 13.75 3.08
N ARG A 223 11.50 15.04 2.93
CA ARG A 223 12.44 16.14 2.72
C ARG A 223 13.21 16.47 3.99
N LEU A 224 12.56 16.44 5.16
CA LEU A 224 13.18 16.63 6.48
C LEU A 224 14.16 15.49 6.80
N GLN A 225 13.81 14.24 6.48
CA GLN A 225 14.73 13.10 6.57
C GLN A 225 15.91 13.19 5.59
N LYS A 226 15.70 13.80 4.41
CA LYS A 226 16.69 13.90 3.33
C LYS A 226 17.17 15.34 3.13
N ARG A 227 17.50 16.02 4.23
CA ARG A 227 18.03 17.40 4.23
C ARG A 227 19.27 17.55 3.35
N ASN A 228 20.17 16.57 3.37
CA ASN A 228 21.46 16.57 2.66
C ASN A 228 21.34 16.50 1.11
N LEU A 229 20.15 16.26 0.55
CA LEU A 229 19.94 16.29 -0.90
C LEU A 229 19.46 17.68 -1.35
N SER A 230 19.94 18.15 -2.51
CA SER A 230 19.40 19.35 -3.16
C SER A 230 17.96 19.11 -3.62
N TRP A 231 17.14 20.16 -3.63
CA TRP A 231 15.71 20.06 -3.97
C TRP A 231 15.47 19.42 -5.34
N GLY A 232 16.21 19.83 -6.37
CA GLY A 232 16.10 19.25 -7.72
C GLY A 232 16.52 17.77 -7.80
N ALA A 233 17.45 17.30 -6.95
CA ALA A 233 17.79 15.88 -6.88
C ALA A 233 16.71 15.06 -6.14
N PHE A 234 16.21 15.60 -5.02
CA PHE A 234 15.11 15.01 -4.25
C PHE A 234 13.82 14.90 -5.09
N TRP A 235 13.41 16.00 -5.74
CA TRP A 235 12.19 16.09 -6.54
C TRP A 235 12.22 15.15 -7.74
N ARG A 236 13.31 15.15 -8.54
CA ARG A 236 13.47 14.20 -9.66
C ARG A 236 13.41 12.74 -9.21
N ARG A 237 14.01 12.39 -8.06
CA ARG A 237 13.92 11.04 -7.50
C ARG A 237 12.51 10.70 -7.02
N HIS A 238 11.79 11.64 -6.42
CA HIS A 238 10.43 11.45 -5.95
C HIS A 238 9.43 11.28 -7.11
N THR A 239 9.46 12.17 -8.11
CA THR A 239 8.59 12.08 -9.29
C THR A 239 8.89 10.86 -10.14
N TYR A 240 10.16 10.44 -10.27
CA TYR A 240 10.53 9.17 -10.89
C TYR A 240 9.92 7.96 -10.15
N ILE A 241 9.97 7.95 -8.81
CA ILE A 241 9.34 6.91 -7.99
C ILE A 241 7.82 6.88 -8.19
N LEU A 242 7.15 8.04 -8.21
CA LEU A 242 5.71 8.11 -8.46
C LEU A 242 5.33 7.64 -9.86
N ARG A 243 6.00 8.15 -10.91
CA ARG A 243 5.72 7.76 -12.31
C ARG A 243 5.93 6.27 -12.54
N THR A 244 7.06 5.72 -12.09
CA THR A 244 7.34 4.28 -12.26
C THR A 244 6.39 3.42 -11.45
N THR A 245 6.00 3.83 -10.24
CA THR A 245 4.98 3.08 -9.46
C THR A 245 3.61 3.15 -10.12
N ALA A 246 3.19 4.31 -10.65
CA ALA A 246 1.95 4.43 -11.42
C ALA A 246 1.95 3.56 -12.68
N GLN A 247 3.08 3.47 -13.40
CA GLN A 247 3.25 2.57 -14.55
C GLN A 247 3.16 1.08 -14.14
N MET A 248 3.69 0.68 -12.98
CA MET A 248 3.54 -0.70 -12.46
C MET A 248 2.09 -1.00 -12.04
N VAL A 249 1.35 0.00 -11.52
CA VAL A 249 -0.08 -0.12 -11.18
C VAL A 249 -0.95 -0.25 -12.44
N GLU A 250 -0.60 0.46 -13.52
CA GLU A 250 -1.29 0.38 -14.81
C GLU A 250 -1.01 -0.96 -15.53
N SER A 251 0.26 -1.37 -15.65
CA SER A 251 0.66 -2.57 -16.40
C SER A 251 0.53 -3.88 -15.63
N ARG A 252 0.46 -3.82 -14.29
CA ARG A 252 0.54 -4.95 -13.33
C ARG A 252 1.86 -5.67 -13.25
N ASN A 253 2.83 -5.27 -14.06
CA ASN A 253 4.13 -5.90 -14.10
C ASN A 253 5.09 -5.19 -13.13
N LEU A 254 5.74 -5.97 -12.25
CA LEU A 254 6.81 -5.48 -11.38
C LEU A 254 8.04 -5.01 -12.20
N HIS A 255 8.28 -5.68 -13.33
CA HIS A 255 9.31 -5.33 -14.30
C HIS A 255 8.68 -4.58 -15.47
N LEU A 256 8.99 -3.29 -15.60
CA LEU A 256 8.44 -2.41 -16.64
C LEU A 256 9.14 -2.63 -17.97
N THR A 257 8.36 -2.80 -19.02
CA THR A 257 8.84 -2.89 -20.41
C THR A 257 9.23 -1.49 -20.92
N THR A 258 10.14 -1.42 -21.89
CA THR A 258 10.50 -0.18 -22.61
C THR A 258 9.27 0.52 -23.25
N ARG A 259 8.21 -0.23 -23.55
CA ARG A 259 6.89 0.29 -23.97
C ARG A 259 6.21 1.07 -22.84
N ASP A 260 6.03 0.42 -21.69
CA ASP A 260 5.32 0.93 -20.51
C ASP A 260 5.97 2.22 -20.00
N LEU A 261 7.31 2.28 -20.00
CA LEU A 261 8.08 3.47 -19.62
C LEU A 261 7.77 4.70 -20.49
N ARG A 262 7.48 4.50 -21.80
CA ARG A 262 7.11 5.57 -22.74
C ARG A 262 5.67 6.06 -22.55
N GLN A 263 4.77 5.20 -22.09
CA GLN A 263 3.37 5.57 -21.87
C GLN A 263 3.20 6.42 -20.60
N SER A 264 2.21 7.33 -20.60
CA SER A 264 1.90 8.22 -19.48
C SER A 264 0.75 7.63 -18.64
N PRO A 265 0.96 7.27 -17.37
CA PRO A 265 -0.08 6.62 -16.55
C PRO A 265 -1.18 7.58 -16.04
N ILE A 266 -1.09 8.88 -16.40
CA ILE A 266 -1.97 9.93 -15.88
C ILE A 266 -3.45 9.67 -16.21
N PRO A 267 -3.85 9.32 -17.46
CA PRO A 267 -5.26 9.06 -17.77
C PRO A 267 -5.82 7.84 -17.02
N TYR A 268 -4.99 6.79 -16.85
CA TYR A 268 -5.35 5.61 -16.05
C TYR A 268 -5.58 5.99 -14.58
N ILE A 269 -4.62 6.70 -13.98
CA ILE A 269 -4.70 7.10 -12.57
C ILE A 269 -5.88 8.04 -12.33
N LEU A 270 -6.14 9.04 -13.18
CA LEU A 270 -7.29 9.94 -13.04
C LEU A 270 -8.63 9.18 -13.13
N ARG A 271 -8.78 8.27 -14.10
CA ARG A 271 -9.99 7.44 -14.23
C ARG A 271 -10.18 6.53 -13.01
N THR A 272 -9.09 5.92 -12.54
CA THR A 272 -9.10 5.05 -11.35
C THR A 272 -9.40 5.82 -10.07
N THR A 273 -8.84 7.02 -9.88
CA THR A 273 -9.20 7.93 -8.78
C THR A 273 -10.69 8.28 -8.83
N ALA A 274 -11.25 8.63 -9.98
CA ALA A 274 -12.68 8.94 -10.10
C ALA A 274 -13.57 7.75 -9.69
N VAL A 275 -13.26 6.53 -10.17
CA VAL A 275 -14.00 5.31 -9.81
C VAL A 275 -13.89 5.00 -8.32
N VAL A 276 -12.67 4.91 -7.78
CA VAL A 276 -12.45 4.55 -6.36
C VAL A 276 -13.02 5.61 -5.41
N THR A 277 -12.87 6.90 -5.75
CA THR A 277 -13.46 8.00 -4.96
C THR A 277 -14.99 7.94 -5.00
N THR A 278 -15.61 7.63 -6.15
CA THR A 278 -17.07 7.52 -6.24
C THR A 278 -17.60 6.39 -5.35
N SER A 279 -17.00 5.19 -5.40
CA SER A 279 -17.39 4.08 -4.51
C SER A 279 -17.23 4.43 -3.03
N LEU A 280 -16.08 5.02 -2.67
CA LEU A 280 -15.82 5.51 -1.31
C LEU A 280 -16.79 6.60 -0.86
N THR A 281 -17.23 7.49 -1.76
CA THR A 281 -18.13 8.60 -1.46
C THR A 281 -19.52 8.10 -1.09
N VAL A 282 -20.06 7.12 -1.83
CA VAL A 282 -21.37 6.54 -1.51
C VAL A 282 -21.31 5.75 -0.20
N ALA A 283 -20.21 4.99 0.03
CA ALA A 283 -19.99 4.28 1.28
C ALA A 283 -19.85 5.23 2.49
N GLY A 284 -18.92 6.19 2.45
CA GLY A 284 -18.73 7.18 3.51
C GLY A 284 -19.94 8.10 3.70
N GLY A 285 -20.65 8.45 2.63
CA GLY A 285 -21.88 9.23 2.68
C GLY A 285 -22.97 8.52 3.46
N SER A 286 -23.14 7.20 3.23
CA SER A 286 -24.06 6.38 4.02
C SER A 286 -23.65 6.26 5.50
N TRP A 287 -22.35 6.29 5.82
CA TRP A 287 -21.85 6.37 7.20
C TRP A 287 -22.29 7.68 7.87
N TYR A 288 -21.93 8.83 7.31
CA TYR A 288 -22.28 10.13 7.90
C TYR A 288 -23.80 10.35 7.97
N VAL A 289 -24.58 9.87 7.00
CA VAL A 289 -26.06 9.92 7.04
C VAL A 289 -26.64 8.98 8.09
N ALA A 290 -26.02 7.83 8.38
CA ALA A 290 -26.49 6.91 9.40
C ALA A 290 -26.16 7.37 10.84
N VAL A 291 -25.08 8.14 11.07
CA VAL A 291 -24.70 8.65 12.41
C VAL A 291 -25.86 9.33 13.13
N LYS A 292 -26.66 10.14 12.43
CA LYS A 292 -27.84 10.84 13.00
C LYS A 292 -29.12 9.99 13.07
N LEU A 293 -29.14 8.80 12.48
CA LEU A 293 -30.33 7.94 12.39
C LEU A 293 -30.29 6.75 13.35
N THR A 294 -29.10 6.26 13.72
CA THR A 294 -28.91 5.10 14.60
C THR A 294 -27.86 5.36 15.70
N THR A 295 -27.69 4.41 16.61
CA THR A 295 -26.73 4.54 17.73
C THR A 295 -25.29 4.30 17.26
N ALA A 296 -24.31 4.86 17.97
CA ALA A 296 -22.89 4.63 17.69
C ALA A 296 -22.49 3.14 17.73
N SER A 297 -23.15 2.33 18.58
CA SER A 297 -22.94 0.88 18.64
C SER A 297 -23.42 0.17 17.37
N ASP A 298 -24.68 0.37 16.99
CA ASP A 298 -25.26 -0.21 15.76
C ASP A 298 -24.48 0.23 14.52
N LEU A 299 -24.19 1.53 14.41
CA LEU A 299 -23.40 2.12 13.32
C LEU A 299 -22.05 1.42 13.19
N THR A 300 -21.29 1.35 14.29
CA THR A 300 -19.94 0.78 14.30
C THR A 300 -19.99 -0.73 14.03
N ALA A 301 -20.96 -1.46 14.57
CA ALA A 301 -21.11 -2.89 14.34
C ALA A 301 -21.47 -3.21 12.87
N ILE A 302 -22.53 -2.60 12.33
CA ILE A 302 -23.04 -2.91 10.99
C ILE A 302 -22.06 -2.40 9.90
N TYR A 303 -21.38 -1.28 10.14
CA TYR A 303 -20.33 -0.80 9.23
C TYR A 303 -19.15 -1.77 9.15
N ASN A 304 -18.76 -2.36 10.29
CA ASN A 304 -17.66 -3.31 10.38
C ASN A 304 -17.95 -4.67 9.71
N CYS A 305 -19.22 -5.00 9.39
CA CYS A 305 -19.54 -6.10 8.48
C CYS A 305 -18.92 -5.93 7.08
N SER A 306 -18.40 -4.74 6.72
CA SER A 306 -17.58 -4.50 5.53
C SER A 306 -16.39 -5.45 5.40
N ALA A 307 -15.82 -5.96 6.51
CA ALA A 307 -14.75 -6.96 6.49
C ALA A 307 -15.17 -8.28 5.82
N PHE A 308 -16.44 -8.69 5.97
CA PHE A 308 -16.99 -9.84 5.26
C PHE A 308 -17.08 -9.55 3.75
N PHE A 309 -17.62 -8.39 3.38
CA PHE A 309 -17.77 -8.00 1.98
C PHE A 309 -16.42 -7.77 1.29
N ALA A 310 -15.41 -7.25 1.99
CA ALA A 310 -14.05 -7.12 1.50
C ALA A 310 -13.44 -8.49 1.11
N TYR A 311 -13.68 -9.55 1.91
CA TYR A 311 -13.26 -10.90 1.54
C TYR A 311 -14.11 -11.51 0.42
N ALA A 312 -15.45 -11.36 0.51
CA ALA A 312 -16.37 -11.85 -0.50
C ALA A 312 -16.13 -11.23 -1.89
N PHE A 313 -15.66 -9.98 -1.96
CA PHE A 313 -15.25 -9.34 -3.21
C PHE A 313 -13.79 -9.62 -3.59
N SER A 314 -12.85 -9.86 -2.66
CA SER A 314 -11.45 -10.12 -3.02
C SER A 314 -11.27 -11.43 -3.79
N ILE A 315 -12.10 -12.43 -3.52
CA ILE A 315 -12.13 -13.69 -4.28
C ILE A 315 -12.41 -13.44 -5.79
N PRO A 316 -13.55 -12.87 -6.24
CA PRO A 316 -13.83 -12.64 -7.66
C PRO A 316 -13.11 -11.44 -8.29
N LEU A 317 -12.72 -10.40 -7.54
CA LEU A 317 -12.06 -9.22 -8.12
C LEU A 317 -10.53 -9.31 -8.09
N LEU A 318 -9.95 -10.01 -7.12
CA LEU A 318 -8.49 -10.13 -6.97
C LEU A 318 -7.97 -11.53 -7.38
N ASN A 319 -8.85 -12.54 -7.45
CA ASN A 319 -8.51 -13.96 -7.56
C ASN A 319 -7.78 -14.50 -6.31
N ASP A 320 -8.10 -13.95 -5.15
CA ASP A 320 -7.64 -14.49 -3.86
C ASP A 320 -8.08 -15.96 -3.72
N LYS A 321 -7.14 -16.83 -3.33
CA LYS A 321 -7.46 -18.23 -3.03
C LYS A 321 -8.36 -18.30 -1.80
N LEU A 322 -9.48 -19.01 -1.92
CA LEU A 322 -10.30 -19.41 -0.79
C LEU A 322 -9.46 -20.25 0.19
N ARG A 323 -9.17 -19.71 1.37
CA ARG A 323 -8.57 -20.44 2.50
C ARG A 323 -9.57 -20.51 3.64
N PHE A 324 -9.84 -21.72 4.12
CA PHE A 324 -10.83 -21.93 5.18
C PHE A 324 -10.45 -21.22 6.47
N ASP A 325 -9.16 -21.07 6.79
CA ASP A 325 -8.67 -20.32 7.96
C ASP A 325 -9.11 -18.84 7.93
N LYS A 326 -9.10 -18.21 6.74
CA LYS A 326 -9.60 -16.84 6.53
C LYS A 326 -11.12 -16.77 6.67
N VAL A 327 -11.85 -17.73 6.07
CA VAL A 327 -13.32 -17.84 6.21
C VAL A 327 -13.70 -17.97 7.68
N PHE A 328 -13.03 -18.86 8.41
CA PHE A 328 -13.26 -19.12 9.82
C PHE A 328 -12.92 -17.89 10.69
N SER A 329 -11.78 -17.24 10.45
CA SER A 329 -11.39 -16.02 11.17
C SER A 329 -12.42 -14.90 10.98
N VAL A 330 -12.88 -14.67 9.73
CA VAL A 330 -13.94 -13.69 9.43
C VAL A 330 -15.26 -14.09 10.09
N ALA A 331 -15.65 -15.36 10.09
CA ALA A 331 -16.87 -15.84 10.74
C ALA A 331 -16.86 -15.65 12.27
N VAL A 332 -15.75 -16.00 12.94
CA VAL A 332 -15.57 -15.76 14.38
C VAL A 332 -15.61 -14.26 14.69
N ALA A 333 -15.04 -13.42 13.82
CA ALA A 333 -15.11 -11.97 13.98
C ALA A 333 -16.56 -11.46 13.90
N ILE A 334 -17.34 -11.88 12.89
CA ILE A 334 -18.76 -11.52 12.74
C ILE A 334 -19.57 -11.93 13.98
N VAL A 335 -19.35 -13.14 14.51
CA VAL A 335 -20.01 -13.59 15.75
C VAL A 335 -19.64 -12.67 16.93
N GLY A 336 -18.37 -12.27 17.04
CA GLY A 336 -17.92 -11.28 18.02
C GLY A 336 -18.64 -9.93 17.87
N VAL A 337 -18.73 -9.39 16.64
CA VAL A 337 -19.45 -8.13 16.34
C VAL A 337 -20.93 -8.23 16.73
N LEU A 338 -21.61 -9.31 16.35
CA LEU A 338 -23.02 -9.54 16.68
C LEU A 338 -23.27 -9.63 18.19
N ILE A 339 -22.34 -10.24 18.95
CA ILE A 339 -22.41 -10.31 20.42
C ILE A 339 -22.23 -8.92 21.05
N VAL A 340 -21.35 -8.05 20.53
CA VAL A 340 -21.25 -6.67 21.03
C VAL A 340 -22.52 -5.87 20.70
N ALA A 341 -23.05 -6.01 19.47
CA ALA A 341 -24.18 -5.21 18.98
C ALA A 341 -25.53 -5.57 19.63
N TYR A 342 -25.84 -6.88 19.73
CA TYR A 342 -27.10 -7.39 20.27
C TYR A 342 -26.98 -7.90 21.72
N GLY A 343 -25.84 -7.63 22.36
CA GLY A 343 -25.60 -7.94 23.77
C GLY A 343 -26.61 -7.24 24.70
N PRO A 344 -27.03 -7.88 25.82
CA PRO A 344 -27.93 -7.27 26.79
C PRO A 344 -27.40 -5.97 27.40
N SER A 345 -27.73 -4.85 26.77
CA SER A 345 -27.51 -3.51 27.29
C SER A 345 -28.44 -3.26 28.47
N GLY A 346 -27.92 -2.67 29.55
CA GLY A 346 -28.62 -2.56 30.83
C GLY A 346 -29.92 -1.76 30.76
N THR A 347 -31.05 -2.47 30.70
CA THR A 347 -32.43 -2.02 31.01
C THR A 347 -32.82 -0.58 30.66
N SER A 348 -33.60 -0.44 29.58
CA SER A 348 -34.71 0.52 29.57
C SER A 348 -35.97 -0.18 29.03
N LYS A 349 -37.05 -0.15 29.81
CA LYS A 349 -38.37 -0.66 29.40
C LYS A 349 -39.34 0.51 29.19
N GLY A 350 -39.46 0.93 27.93
CA GLY A 350 -40.69 1.46 27.35
C GLY A 350 -40.92 2.98 27.37
N ALA A 351 -41.37 3.49 26.21
CA ALA A 351 -42.20 4.68 26.06
C ALA A 351 -43.05 4.55 24.77
N ALA A 352 -43.86 3.50 24.68
CA ALA A 352 -44.43 2.86 23.47
C ALA A 352 -45.14 3.73 22.39
N GLY A 353 -45.29 5.05 22.60
CA GLY A 353 -45.72 6.01 21.58
C GLY A 353 -44.57 6.76 20.88
N LYS A 354 -43.42 6.97 21.53
CA LYS A 354 -42.20 7.53 20.91
C LYS A 354 -41.34 6.43 20.28
N ASP A 355 -41.25 5.29 20.96
CA ASP A 355 -40.47 4.10 20.56
C ASP A 355 -40.65 3.75 19.07
N ALA A 356 -41.87 3.87 18.52
CA ALA A 356 -42.15 3.50 17.13
C ALA A 356 -41.46 4.39 16.09
N LYS A 357 -41.41 5.72 16.29
CA LYS A 357 -40.74 6.63 15.34
C LYS A 357 -39.22 6.55 15.49
N GLU A 358 -38.74 6.40 16.71
CA GLU A 358 -37.31 6.24 17.02
C GLU A 358 -36.77 4.91 16.48
N ALA A 359 -37.47 3.79 16.70
CA ALA A 359 -37.11 2.50 16.14
C ALA A 359 -37.20 2.47 14.60
N SER A 360 -38.16 3.18 14.00
CA SER A 360 -38.23 3.34 12.54
C SER A 360 -37.03 4.12 11.97
N SER A 361 -36.62 5.20 12.64
CA SER A 361 -35.39 5.94 12.29
C SER A 361 -34.15 5.07 12.44
N ARG A 362 -34.03 4.33 13.55
CA ARG A 362 -32.92 3.41 13.83
C ARG A 362 -32.84 2.29 12.80
N ALA A 363 -33.97 1.70 12.42
CA ALA A 363 -34.05 0.68 11.37
C ALA A 363 -33.63 1.24 10.00
N LEU A 364 -34.06 2.46 9.65
CA LEU A 364 -33.63 3.13 8.42
C LEU A 364 -32.11 3.40 8.41
N GLY A 365 -31.57 3.93 9.52
CA GLY A 365 -30.13 4.11 9.69
C GLY A 365 -29.35 2.80 9.55
N ASN A 366 -29.83 1.72 10.17
CA ASN A 366 -29.24 0.39 10.12
C ASN A 366 -29.25 -0.23 8.71
N VAL A 367 -30.30 0.02 7.91
CA VAL A 367 -30.35 -0.39 6.49
C VAL A 367 -29.38 0.45 5.63
N ILE A 368 -29.32 1.76 5.85
CA ILE A 368 -28.42 2.67 5.11
C ILE A 368 -26.96 2.27 5.34
N ILE A 369 -26.55 2.04 6.61
CA ILE A 369 -25.18 1.62 6.91
C ILE A 369 -24.88 0.16 6.50
N GLY A 370 -25.91 -0.71 6.45
CA GLY A 370 -25.79 -2.05 5.87
C GLY A 370 -25.45 -2.04 4.38
N ILE A 371 -26.08 -1.15 3.60
CA ILE A 371 -25.70 -0.90 2.20
C ILE A 371 -24.30 -0.27 2.14
N GLY A 372 -24.00 0.65 3.06
CA GLY A 372 -22.71 1.29 3.21
C GLY A 372 -21.54 0.33 3.39
N SER A 373 -21.71 -0.71 4.22
CA SER A 373 -20.64 -1.67 4.52
C SER A 373 -20.33 -2.59 3.34
N VAL A 374 -21.34 -2.95 2.52
CA VAL A 374 -21.14 -3.62 1.23
C VAL A 374 -20.29 -2.75 0.30
N LEU A 375 -20.66 -1.48 0.14
CA LEU A 375 -19.96 -0.54 -0.74
C LEU A 375 -18.55 -0.20 -0.23
N TYR A 376 -18.32 -0.19 1.08
CA TYR A 376 -17.00 0.00 1.67
C TYR A 376 -16.09 -1.21 1.41
N GLY A 377 -16.58 -2.43 1.65
CA GLY A 377 -15.83 -3.65 1.31
C GLY A 377 -15.50 -3.74 -0.19
N LEU A 378 -16.40 -3.28 -1.06
CA LEU A 378 -16.13 -3.13 -2.49
C LEU A 378 -15.06 -2.05 -2.78
N TYR A 379 -15.10 -0.91 -2.10
CA TYR A 379 -14.07 0.14 -2.22
C TYR A 379 -12.67 -0.37 -1.87
N GLU A 380 -12.50 -1.12 -0.78
CA GLU A 380 -11.19 -1.64 -0.37
C GLU A 380 -10.57 -2.56 -1.43
N VAL A 381 -11.39 -3.43 -2.02
CA VAL A 381 -10.97 -4.36 -3.07
C VAL A 381 -10.75 -3.64 -4.40
N LEU A 382 -11.57 -2.64 -4.75
CA LEU A 382 -11.32 -1.79 -5.93
C LEU A 382 -10.03 -0.98 -5.78
N TYR A 383 -9.74 -0.44 -4.58
CA TYR A 383 -8.48 0.23 -4.29
C TYR A 383 -7.29 -0.74 -4.42
N LYS A 384 -7.34 -1.91 -3.76
CA LYS A 384 -6.29 -2.94 -3.89
C LYS A 384 -6.10 -3.40 -5.33
N ARG A 385 -7.19 -3.57 -6.08
CA ARG A 385 -7.14 -4.01 -7.48
C ARG A 385 -6.62 -2.92 -8.41
N LEU A 386 -7.05 -1.67 -8.28
CA LEU A 386 -6.85 -0.63 -9.30
C LEU A 386 -5.73 0.37 -8.97
N ALA A 387 -5.40 0.58 -7.70
CA ALA A 387 -4.50 1.65 -7.25
C ALA A 387 -3.25 1.15 -6.49
N CYS A 388 -3.25 -0.07 -5.95
CA CYS A 388 -2.08 -0.60 -5.27
C CYS A 388 -1.05 -1.18 -6.26
N PRO A 389 0.27 -1.01 -6.00
CA PRO A 389 1.30 -1.54 -6.87
C PRO A 389 1.40 -3.08 -6.77
N PRO A 390 1.94 -3.75 -7.81
CA PRO A 390 2.13 -5.20 -7.81
C PRO A 390 3.00 -5.68 -6.66
N GLU A 391 2.80 -6.94 -6.28
CA GLU A 391 3.62 -7.58 -5.26
C GLU A 391 5.10 -7.67 -5.64
N GLY A 392 5.96 -7.81 -4.65
CA GLY A 392 7.42 -7.62 -4.81
C GLY A 392 7.83 -6.13 -4.87
N THR A 393 6.89 -5.20 -5.10
CA THR A 393 7.17 -3.76 -4.93
C THR A 393 7.61 -3.49 -3.48
N SER A 394 8.74 -2.80 -3.30
CA SER A 394 9.28 -2.53 -1.98
C SER A 394 8.32 -1.68 -1.13
N ALA A 395 8.17 -2.01 0.16
CA ALA A 395 7.18 -1.40 1.03
C ALA A 395 7.21 0.14 1.03
N GLY A 396 8.41 0.75 0.96
CA GLY A 396 8.56 2.20 0.86
C GLY A 396 7.98 2.83 -0.42
N ARG A 397 7.92 2.11 -1.55
CA ARG A 397 7.18 2.53 -2.75
C ARG A 397 5.68 2.48 -2.51
N GLY A 398 5.18 1.38 -1.92
CA GLY A 398 3.77 1.23 -1.55
C GLY A 398 3.28 2.36 -0.64
N VAL A 399 3.99 2.65 0.45
CA VAL A 399 3.64 3.72 1.41
C VAL A 399 3.63 5.12 0.76
N ILE A 400 4.54 5.38 -0.19
CA ILE A 400 4.57 6.65 -0.92
C ILE A 400 3.39 6.73 -1.91
N PHE A 401 3.10 5.65 -2.62
CA PHE A 401 2.04 5.64 -3.63
C PHE A 401 0.64 5.68 -3.01
N ALA A 402 0.41 4.94 -1.92
CA ALA A 402 -0.86 4.91 -1.19
C ALA A 402 -1.29 6.33 -0.73
N ASN A 403 -0.40 7.07 -0.06
CA ASN A 403 -0.67 8.45 0.36
C ASN A 403 -0.82 9.41 -0.84
N THR A 404 -0.09 9.18 -1.94
CA THR A 404 -0.27 9.98 -3.17
C THR A 404 -1.65 9.75 -3.77
N PHE A 405 -2.10 8.50 -3.83
CA PHE A 405 -3.45 8.17 -4.30
C PHE A 405 -4.52 8.68 -3.33
N ALA A 406 -4.30 8.62 -2.02
CA ALA A 406 -5.16 9.23 -1.00
C ALA A 406 -5.33 10.74 -1.22
N SER A 407 -4.24 11.46 -1.56
CA SER A 407 -4.33 12.88 -1.89
C SER A 407 -4.97 13.18 -3.24
N LEU A 408 -4.97 12.22 -4.19
CA LEU A 408 -5.79 12.32 -5.41
C LEU A 408 -7.28 12.12 -5.09
N ILE A 409 -7.65 11.23 -4.16
CA ILE A 409 -9.03 11.10 -3.64
C ILE A 409 -9.47 12.40 -2.94
N GLY A 410 -8.61 12.99 -2.11
CA GLY A 410 -8.87 14.28 -1.46
C GLY A 410 -9.00 15.43 -2.46
N ALA A 411 -8.13 15.49 -3.47
CA ALA A 411 -8.24 16.48 -4.54
C ALA A 411 -9.53 16.30 -5.37
N PHE A 412 -9.93 15.06 -5.70
CA PHE A 412 -11.19 14.78 -6.38
C PHE A 412 -12.39 15.21 -5.52
N THR A 413 -12.34 14.95 -4.20
CA THR A 413 -13.34 15.44 -3.25
C THR A 413 -13.46 16.96 -3.33
N LEU A 414 -12.37 17.70 -3.16
CA LEU A 414 -12.39 19.16 -3.17
C LEU A 414 -12.79 19.77 -4.54
N LEU A 415 -12.50 19.08 -5.65
CA LEU A 415 -12.76 19.60 -7.01
C LEU A 415 -14.14 19.20 -7.59
N VAL A 416 -14.74 18.11 -7.10
CA VAL A 416 -16.00 17.56 -7.65
C VAL A 416 -17.12 17.50 -6.61
N LEU A 417 -16.83 17.10 -5.36
CA LEU A 417 -17.82 16.96 -4.30
C LEU A 417 -18.18 18.28 -3.60
N TRP A 418 -17.64 19.41 -4.06
CA TRP A 418 -18.17 20.73 -3.68
C TRP A 418 -19.47 21.05 -4.45
N ILE A 419 -19.70 20.47 -5.63
CA ILE A 419 -20.83 20.79 -6.51
C ILE A 419 -22.19 20.51 -5.83
N PRO A 420 -22.36 19.45 -5.01
CA PRO A 420 -23.60 19.26 -4.25
C PRO A 420 -23.81 20.22 -3.08
N LEU A 421 -22.78 20.90 -2.55
CA LEU A 421 -22.94 21.81 -1.39
C LEU A 421 -23.89 22.98 -1.67
N PRO A 422 -23.76 23.76 -2.78
CA PRO A 422 -24.76 24.76 -3.15
C PRO A 422 -26.16 24.16 -3.37
N LEU A 423 -26.26 22.98 -3.97
CA LEU A 423 -27.55 22.33 -4.25
C LEU A 423 -28.27 21.93 -2.96
N LEU A 424 -27.55 21.33 -1.99
CA LEU A 424 -28.10 20.94 -0.69
C LEU A 424 -28.49 22.16 0.17
N HIS A 425 -27.77 23.28 0.03
CA HIS A 425 -28.11 24.53 0.70
C HIS A 425 -29.36 25.19 0.07
N ILE A 426 -29.44 25.27 -1.26
CA ILE A 426 -30.59 25.86 -1.98
C ILE A 426 -31.88 25.03 -1.82
N LEU A 427 -31.76 23.70 -1.74
CA LEU A 427 -32.88 22.80 -1.50
C LEU A 427 -33.24 22.66 -0.02
N GLU A 428 -32.56 23.38 0.88
CA GLU A 428 -32.67 23.31 2.35
C GLU A 428 -32.46 21.92 2.99
N ILE A 429 -32.03 20.91 2.21
CA ILE A 429 -31.73 19.54 2.66
C ILE A 429 -30.56 19.53 3.66
N GLU A 430 -29.52 20.33 3.39
CA GLU A 430 -28.43 20.57 4.33
C GLU A 430 -27.92 22.00 4.14
N THR A 431 -28.45 22.94 4.94
CA THR A 431 -28.00 24.33 4.95
C THR A 431 -26.54 24.42 5.41
N PHE A 432 -25.63 24.70 4.48
CA PHE A 432 -24.21 24.93 4.78
C PHE A 432 -24.04 26.04 5.81
N GLU A 433 -23.41 25.73 6.95
CA GLU A 433 -23.07 26.67 8.01
C GLU A 433 -21.66 26.35 8.54
N TRP A 434 -20.81 27.37 8.71
CA TRP A 434 -19.49 27.19 9.34
C TRP A 434 -19.64 26.79 10.82
N PRO A 435 -18.98 25.71 11.28
CA PRO A 435 -18.99 25.33 12.69
C PRO A 435 -18.35 26.43 13.54
N ARG A 436 -18.86 26.62 14.76
CA ARG A 436 -18.42 27.67 15.69
C ARG A 436 -17.99 27.07 17.03
N GLY A 437 -17.13 27.78 17.75
CA GLY A 437 -16.70 27.42 19.11
C GLY A 437 -16.14 25.99 19.22
N GLU A 438 -16.68 25.21 20.17
CA GLU A 438 -16.34 23.81 20.43
C GLU A 438 -16.41 22.93 19.18
N ALA A 439 -17.49 23.04 18.40
CA ALA A 439 -17.72 22.21 17.22
C ALA A 439 -16.61 22.38 16.18
N ALA A 440 -16.09 23.61 15.99
CA ALA A 440 -14.98 23.87 15.08
C ALA A 440 -13.66 23.21 15.57
N ARG A 441 -13.41 23.24 16.88
CA ARG A 441 -12.23 22.62 17.50
C ARG A 441 -12.27 21.10 17.38
N LEU A 442 -13.42 20.48 17.69
CA LEU A 442 -13.57 19.04 17.60
C LEU A 442 -13.63 18.56 16.14
N LEU A 443 -14.23 19.33 15.22
CA LEU A 443 -14.20 19.00 13.79
C LEU A 443 -12.76 19.02 13.25
N LEU A 444 -11.92 19.98 13.66
CA LEU A 444 -10.50 19.99 13.27
C LEU A 444 -9.78 18.71 13.74
N ILE A 445 -10.03 18.27 14.97
CA ILE A 445 -9.48 17.00 15.50
C ILE A 445 -10.02 15.82 14.69
N SER A 446 -11.32 15.75 14.44
CA SER A 446 -11.97 14.70 13.64
C SER A 446 -11.42 14.63 12.20
N VAL A 447 -11.18 15.78 11.57
CA VAL A 447 -10.63 15.92 10.21
C VAL A 447 -9.17 15.48 10.13
N ILE A 448 -8.34 15.79 11.14
CA ILE A 448 -6.95 15.32 11.23
C ILE A 448 -6.91 13.82 11.53
N SER A 449 -7.75 13.34 12.45
CA SER A 449 -7.86 11.92 12.77
C SER A 449 -8.39 11.11 11.58
N ASN A 450 -9.36 11.61 10.82
CA ASN A 450 -9.85 10.93 9.62
C ASN A 450 -8.75 10.80 8.56
N ALA A 451 -8.03 11.90 8.25
CA ALA A 451 -6.90 11.83 7.32
C ALA A 451 -5.84 10.82 7.80
N THR A 452 -5.50 10.84 9.10
CA THR A 452 -4.48 9.96 9.68
C THR A 452 -4.91 8.49 9.67
N PHE A 453 -6.17 8.19 10.00
CA PHE A 453 -6.79 6.88 9.84
C PHE A 453 -6.72 6.43 8.39
N SER A 454 -7.29 7.21 7.46
CA SER A 454 -7.47 6.80 6.07
C SER A 454 -6.16 6.63 5.32
N GLY A 455 -5.19 7.53 5.50
CA GLY A 455 -3.85 7.35 4.95
C GLY A 455 -3.16 6.09 5.47
N SER A 456 -3.25 5.84 6.78
CA SER A 456 -2.71 4.62 7.40
C SER A 456 -3.40 3.34 6.90
N PHE A 457 -4.72 3.39 6.69
CA PHE A 457 -5.53 2.27 6.21
C PHE A 457 -5.28 1.96 4.73
N LEU A 458 -5.17 2.98 3.88
CA LEU A 458 -4.77 2.86 2.47
C LEU A 458 -3.34 2.30 2.34
N VAL A 459 -2.43 2.68 3.25
CA VAL A 459 -1.10 2.07 3.34
C VAL A 459 -1.17 0.61 3.78
N LEU A 460 -2.01 0.28 4.77
CA LEU A 460 -2.18 -1.09 5.26
C LEU A 460 -2.68 -2.02 4.15
N ILE A 461 -3.78 -1.67 3.47
CA ILE A 461 -4.32 -2.43 2.32
C ILE A 461 -3.26 -2.56 1.21
N SER A 462 -2.50 -1.49 0.94
CA SER A 462 -1.44 -1.51 -0.08
C SER A 462 -0.37 -2.57 0.24
N LEU A 463 0.10 -2.63 1.48
CA LEU A 463 1.13 -3.56 1.92
C LEU A 463 0.60 -4.99 2.13
N THR A 464 -0.56 -5.17 2.75
CA THR A 464 -1.10 -6.49 3.14
C THR A 464 -2.22 -6.91 2.19
N SER A 465 -3.46 -7.02 2.65
CA SER A 465 -4.66 -7.35 1.89
C SER A 465 -5.85 -6.51 2.40
N PRO A 466 -6.95 -6.38 1.63
CA PRO A 466 -8.19 -5.80 2.12
C PRO A 466 -8.64 -6.49 3.41
N VAL A 467 -8.78 -7.82 3.35
CA VAL A 467 -9.26 -8.68 4.44
C VAL A 467 -8.50 -8.48 5.75
N LEU A 468 -7.15 -8.45 5.72
CA LEU A 468 -6.38 -8.23 6.95
C LEU A 468 -6.57 -6.80 7.48
N SER A 469 -6.76 -5.83 6.59
CA SER A 469 -6.94 -4.43 6.98
C SER A 469 -8.31 -4.21 7.63
N SER A 470 -9.41 -4.64 7.00
CA SER A 470 -10.74 -4.49 7.57
C SER A 470 -10.99 -5.40 8.77
N VAL A 471 -10.43 -6.62 8.82
CA VAL A 471 -10.48 -7.44 10.06
C VAL A 471 -9.63 -6.84 11.19
N ALA A 472 -8.50 -6.19 10.89
CA ALA A 472 -7.79 -5.40 11.91
C ALA A 472 -8.65 -4.23 12.41
N ALA A 473 -9.38 -3.55 11.53
CA ALA A 473 -10.29 -2.47 11.91
C ALA A 473 -11.42 -2.92 12.85
N LEU A 474 -11.81 -4.20 12.87
CA LEU A 474 -12.79 -4.72 13.84
C LEU A 474 -12.35 -4.51 15.31
N LEU A 475 -11.04 -4.48 15.58
CA LEU A 475 -10.50 -4.15 16.91
C LEU A 475 -10.98 -2.78 17.42
N THR A 476 -11.35 -1.86 16.51
CA THR A 476 -11.91 -0.55 16.88
C THR A 476 -13.20 -0.68 17.68
N ILE A 477 -14.03 -1.71 17.47
CA ILE A 477 -15.28 -1.92 18.22
C ILE A 477 -14.98 -2.04 19.72
N PHE A 478 -13.97 -2.85 20.07
CA PHE A 478 -13.57 -3.04 21.45
C PHE A 478 -12.80 -1.83 22.01
N LEU A 479 -11.97 -1.17 21.20
CA LEU A 479 -11.25 0.03 21.60
C LEU A 479 -12.20 1.22 21.85
N VAL A 480 -13.24 1.41 21.03
CA VAL A 480 -14.32 2.38 21.25
C VAL A 480 -15.01 2.08 22.58
N ALA A 481 -15.46 0.85 22.82
CA ALA A 481 -16.10 0.47 24.08
C ALA A 481 -15.21 0.72 25.32
N LEU A 482 -13.89 0.47 25.22
CA LEU A 482 -12.93 0.79 26.28
C LEU A 482 -12.77 2.30 26.52
N ILE A 483 -12.87 3.12 25.48
CA ILE A 483 -12.79 4.59 25.60
C ILE A 483 -14.12 5.16 26.12
N ASP A 484 -15.28 4.70 25.63
CA ASP A 484 -16.60 5.08 26.17
C ASP A 484 -16.67 4.77 27.68
N TRP A 485 -16.33 3.55 28.12
CA TRP A 485 -16.25 3.22 29.55
C TRP A 485 -15.38 4.21 30.33
N LYS A 486 -14.21 4.57 29.79
CA LYS A 486 -13.28 5.51 30.43
C LYS A 486 -13.80 6.95 30.48
N LEU A 487 -14.61 7.37 29.50
CA LEU A 487 -15.19 8.71 29.43
C LEU A 487 -16.47 8.82 30.26
N THR A 488 -17.40 7.88 30.11
CA THR A 488 -18.72 7.92 30.76
C THR A 488 -18.75 7.25 32.14
N ASN A 489 -17.70 6.53 32.52
CA ASN A 489 -17.60 5.72 33.75
C ASN A 489 -18.67 4.60 33.87
N LYS A 490 -19.41 4.30 32.80
CA LYS A 490 -20.40 3.21 32.75
C LYS A 490 -19.69 1.88 32.50
N PRO A 491 -19.84 0.85 33.37
CA PRO A 491 -19.10 -0.39 33.23
C PRO A 491 -19.44 -1.13 31.94
N LEU A 492 -18.41 -1.73 31.31
CA LEU A 492 -18.56 -2.57 30.12
C LEU A 492 -19.60 -3.68 30.36
N THR A 493 -20.48 -3.91 29.39
CA THR A 493 -21.38 -5.07 29.45
C THR A 493 -20.58 -6.38 29.29
N SER A 494 -21.03 -7.46 29.90
CA SER A 494 -20.41 -8.78 29.71
C SER A 494 -20.34 -9.19 28.24
N ALA A 495 -21.34 -8.79 27.44
CA ALA A 495 -21.36 -9.04 26.00
C ALA A 495 -20.29 -8.23 25.24
N SER A 496 -20.07 -6.96 25.61
CA SER A 496 -18.95 -6.14 25.09
C SER A 496 -17.59 -6.80 25.37
N ILE A 497 -17.43 -7.43 26.54
CA ILE A 497 -16.22 -8.17 26.92
C ILE A 497 -16.07 -9.45 26.10
N TYR A 498 -17.07 -10.35 26.09
CA TYR A 498 -16.98 -11.61 25.34
C TYR A 498 -16.86 -11.42 23.83
N GLY A 499 -17.64 -10.50 23.25
CA GLY A 499 -17.54 -10.15 21.84
C GLY A 499 -16.19 -9.51 21.49
N GLY A 500 -15.67 -8.63 22.35
CA GLY A 500 -14.33 -8.06 22.20
C GLY A 500 -13.21 -9.11 22.21
N ILE A 501 -13.28 -10.10 23.10
CA ILE A 501 -12.35 -11.23 23.15
C ILE A 501 -12.40 -12.04 21.84
N LEU A 502 -13.59 -12.34 21.31
CA LEU A 502 -13.75 -13.05 20.04
C LEU A 502 -13.18 -12.26 18.85
N ILE A 503 -13.37 -10.94 18.81
CA ILE A 503 -12.78 -10.06 17.78
C ILE A 503 -11.24 -10.07 17.86
N ILE A 504 -10.68 -10.01 19.07
CA ILE A 504 -9.23 -10.10 19.30
C ILE A 504 -8.67 -11.46 18.83
N LEU A 505 -9.34 -12.57 19.19
CA LEU A 505 -8.94 -13.91 18.76
C LEU A 505 -9.02 -14.06 17.23
N ALA A 506 -10.08 -13.57 16.60
CA ALA A 506 -10.23 -13.58 15.15
C ALA A 506 -9.12 -12.79 14.43
N PHE A 507 -8.75 -11.62 14.97
CA PHE A 507 -7.63 -10.83 14.45
C PHE A 507 -6.29 -11.58 14.56
N PHE A 508 -6.02 -12.27 15.69
CA PHE A 508 -4.81 -13.08 15.84
C PHE A 508 -4.80 -14.28 14.88
N LEU A 509 -5.92 -15.00 14.73
CA LEU A 509 -6.06 -16.12 13.79
C LEU A 509 -5.80 -15.69 12.35
N LEU A 510 -6.40 -14.57 11.90
CA LEU A 510 -6.19 -14.06 10.54
C LEU A 510 -4.76 -13.55 10.35
N SER A 511 -4.19 -12.86 11.34
CA SER A 511 -2.81 -12.38 11.29
C SER A 511 -1.81 -13.54 11.18
N TRP A 512 -2.04 -14.63 11.91
CA TRP A 512 -1.25 -15.85 11.84
C TRP A 512 -1.40 -16.55 10.48
N SER A 513 -2.64 -16.76 10.01
CA SER A 513 -2.92 -17.34 8.68
C SER A 513 -2.25 -16.54 7.55
N THR A 514 -2.31 -15.21 7.62
CA THR A 514 -1.67 -14.32 6.63
C THR A 514 -0.14 -14.32 6.74
N TYR A 515 0.42 -14.48 7.95
CA TYR A 515 1.85 -14.64 8.15
C TYR A 515 2.37 -15.95 7.55
N CYS A 516 1.66 -17.07 7.78
CA CYS A 516 1.95 -18.36 7.17
C CYS A 516 1.87 -18.29 5.64
N GLU A 517 0.82 -17.67 5.08
CA GLU A 517 0.64 -17.47 3.64
C GLU A 517 1.84 -16.82 2.97
N LEU A 518 2.36 -15.75 3.58
CA LEU A 518 3.46 -14.98 3.01
C LEU A 518 4.82 -15.66 3.22
N ASP A 519 4.96 -16.60 4.16
CA ASP A 519 6.13 -17.46 4.25
C ASP A 519 6.05 -18.68 3.30
N GLU A 520 4.86 -19.25 3.09
CA GLU A 520 4.59 -20.24 2.02
C GLU A 520 4.93 -19.65 0.64
N GLU A 521 4.43 -18.45 0.34
CA GLU A 521 4.76 -17.75 -0.90
C GLU A 521 6.22 -17.36 -1.01
N ARG A 522 6.85 -16.92 0.09
CA ARG A 522 8.29 -16.63 0.12
C ARG A 522 9.09 -17.88 -0.22
N LYS A 523 8.80 -19.01 0.43
CA LYS A 523 9.43 -20.32 0.13
C LYS A 523 9.23 -20.72 -1.33
N LYS A 524 8.03 -20.51 -1.89
CA LYS A 524 7.80 -20.76 -3.32
C LYS A 524 8.67 -19.85 -4.20
N ARG A 525 8.69 -18.53 -3.93
CA ARG A 525 9.50 -17.56 -4.70
C ARG A 525 11.00 -17.87 -4.58
N GLU A 526 11.47 -18.37 -3.45
CA GLU A 526 12.86 -18.77 -3.24
C GLU A 526 13.22 -20.10 -3.92
N ALA A 527 12.28 -21.05 -4.05
CA ALA A 527 12.46 -22.25 -4.87
C ALA A 527 12.44 -21.95 -6.39
N ASP A 528 11.54 -21.05 -6.82
CA ASP A 528 11.38 -20.54 -8.20
C ASP A 528 12.57 -19.64 -8.65
N ASN A 529 13.49 -19.33 -7.74
CA ASN A 529 14.77 -18.65 -7.99
C ASN A 529 15.95 -19.51 -7.50
N GLY A 530 15.79 -20.83 -7.48
CA GLY A 530 16.86 -21.80 -7.24
C GLY A 530 17.87 -21.86 -8.40
N PRO A 531 18.98 -22.61 -8.23
CA PRO A 531 20.12 -22.58 -9.14
C PRO A 531 19.93 -23.47 -10.39
N ASP A 532 19.03 -23.08 -11.30
CA ASP A 532 18.96 -23.62 -12.68
C ASP A 532 20.12 -23.06 -13.54
N SER A 533 21.34 -22.98 -12.99
CA SER A 533 22.51 -22.34 -13.61
C SER A 533 23.87 -22.94 -13.19
N GLU A 534 23.90 -24.13 -12.58
CA GLU A 534 25.14 -24.88 -12.29
C GLU A 534 25.03 -26.35 -12.75
N SER A 535 24.62 -26.54 -14.01
CA SER A 535 24.70 -27.84 -14.70
C SER A 535 24.71 -27.69 -16.24
N ASP A 536 25.81 -27.16 -16.81
CA ASP A 536 26.22 -27.34 -18.22
C ASP A 536 27.57 -26.62 -18.52
N GLU A 537 28.65 -27.00 -17.81
CA GLU A 537 30.07 -26.88 -18.25
C GLU A 537 30.89 -28.09 -17.77
#